data_AF-A0A6H9SXJ0-F1
#
_entry.id   AF-A0A6H9SXJ0-F1
#
_cell.length_a   1.000
_cell.length_b   1.000
_cell.length_c   1.000
_cell.angle_alpha   90.00
_cell.angle_beta   90.00
_cell.angle_gamma   90.00
#
_symmetry.space_group_name_H-M   'P 1'
#
loop_
_entity.id
_entity.type
_entity.pdbx_description
1 polymer ?
#
loop_
_entity_poly.entity_id
_entity_poly.type
_entity_poly.pdbx_seq_one_letter_code
_entity_poly.pdbx_strand_id
1 'polypeptide(L)'
;MSEVLDLPVELASVPFEPVGKTVGEVAAEIDGALRNGGLEPEWVLPANQYATAPEELCGLRATSAWPKAPYLAGQTCVSVVRFESATGVQVNLIRAMDGHRRIQPVIRIGARSRSDAWAIAAAVSRLFDLD
;
A
#
# COMPACT_ATOMS: atom_id res chain seq x y z
N MET A 1 -1.54 -6.66 -29.05
CA MET A 1 -0.81 -7.22 -27.90
C MET A 1 -1.35 -6.53 -26.66
N SER A 2 -2.36 -7.13 -26.03
CA SER A 2 -3.14 -6.58 -24.90
C SER A 2 -3.12 -7.53 -23.69
N GLU A 3 -2.07 -8.34 -23.56
CA GLU A 3 -1.94 -9.38 -22.53
C GLU A 3 -1.43 -8.85 -21.18
N VAL A 4 -1.42 -7.52 -20.96
CA VAL A 4 -0.81 -6.91 -19.76
C VAL A 4 -1.79 -6.77 -18.58
N LEU A 5 -3.07 -7.14 -18.74
CA LEU A 5 -4.10 -6.86 -17.72
C LEU A 5 -4.81 -8.08 -17.12
N ASP A 6 -4.46 -9.31 -17.51
CA ASP A 6 -4.94 -10.51 -16.82
C ASP A 6 -3.99 -10.89 -15.69
N LEU A 7 -3.88 -9.99 -14.71
CA LEU A 7 -3.30 -10.31 -13.41
C LEU A 7 -4.21 -11.31 -12.69
N PRO A 8 -3.65 -12.37 -12.06
CA PRO A 8 -4.41 -13.51 -11.58
C PRO A 8 -5.60 -13.08 -10.73
N VAL A 9 -6.78 -13.52 -11.18
CA VAL A 9 -8.10 -13.30 -10.57
C VAL A 9 -8.15 -13.73 -9.10
N GLU A 10 -7.21 -14.59 -8.66
CA GLU A 10 -7.19 -15.20 -7.33
C GLU A 10 -6.99 -14.22 -6.16
N LEU A 11 -6.33 -13.07 -6.40
CA LEU A 11 -6.14 -12.04 -5.37
C LEU A 11 -7.45 -11.42 -4.86
N ALA A 12 -8.52 -11.44 -5.66
CA ALA A 12 -9.81 -10.86 -5.32
C ALA A 12 -10.64 -11.69 -4.30
N SER A 13 -10.16 -12.87 -3.91
CA SER A 13 -10.91 -13.81 -3.06
C SER A 13 -10.50 -13.81 -1.58
N VAL A 14 -9.43 -13.10 -1.20
CA VAL A 14 -8.97 -13.03 0.20
C VAL A 14 -9.71 -11.90 0.92
N PRO A 15 -10.44 -12.17 2.02
CA PRO A 15 -11.03 -11.12 2.84
C PRO A 15 -9.92 -10.21 3.39
N PHE A 16 -9.87 -8.98 2.91
CA PHE A 16 -8.91 -7.98 3.35
C PHE A 16 -9.63 -6.89 4.13
N GLU A 17 -9.55 -6.98 5.46
CA GLU A 17 -10.14 -6.01 6.39
C GLU A 17 -9.03 -5.37 7.22
N PRO A 18 -8.54 -4.18 6.84
CA PRO A 18 -7.45 -3.54 7.55
C PRO A 18 -7.90 -2.80 8.83
N VAL A 19 -9.21 -2.58 9.02
CA VAL A 19 -9.72 -1.86 10.19
C VAL A 19 -9.43 -2.64 11.47
N GLY A 20 -8.84 -1.95 12.45
CA GLY A 20 -8.51 -2.53 13.76
C GLY A 20 -7.14 -3.20 13.83
N LYS A 21 -6.45 -3.34 12.69
CA LYS A 21 -5.07 -3.80 12.60
C LYS A 21 -4.09 -2.64 12.73
N THR A 22 -2.83 -2.96 12.97
CA THR A 22 -1.69 -2.05 12.85
C THR A 22 -1.20 -1.98 11.41
N VAL A 23 -0.46 -0.94 11.04
CA VAL A 23 0.15 -0.82 9.71
C VAL A 23 1.09 -2.00 9.40
N GLY A 24 1.79 -2.53 10.41
CA GLY A 24 2.66 -3.69 10.25
C GLY A 24 1.89 -4.96 9.92
N GLU A 25 0.76 -5.21 10.58
CA GLU A 25 -0.12 -6.34 10.27
C GLU A 25 -0.70 -6.22 8.86
N VAL A 26 -1.15 -5.03 8.47
CA VAL A 26 -1.66 -4.80 7.11
C VAL A 26 -0.56 -4.99 6.06
N ALA A 27 0.67 -4.55 6.33
CA ALA A 27 1.80 -4.78 5.45
C ALA A 27 2.11 -6.28 5.27
N ALA A 28 2.05 -7.06 6.35
CA ALA A 28 2.26 -8.50 6.30
C ALA A 28 1.16 -9.23 5.51
N GLU A 29 -0.10 -8.80 5.64
CA GLU A 29 -1.21 -9.34 4.86
C GLU A 29 -1.10 -9.02 3.37
N ILE A 30 -0.70 -7.80 3.02
CA ILE A 30 -0.41 -7.44 1.64
C ILE A 30 0.73 -8.29 1.09
N ASP A 31 1.82 -8.49 1.83
CA ASP A 31 2.93 -9.36 1.39
C ASP A 31 2.45 -10.80 1.14
N GLY A 32 1.70 -11.37 2.08
CA GLY A 32 1.12 -12.71 1.95
C GLY A 32 0.20 -12.81 0.74
N ALA A 33 -0.70 -11.85 0.56
CA ALA A 33 -1.61 -11.81 -0.59
C ALA A 33 -0.85 -11.73 -1.92
N LEU A 34 0.13 -10.82 -2.04
CA LEU A 34 0.91 -10.66 -3.27
C LEU A 34 1.75 -11.89 -3.61
N ARG A 35 2.39 -12.52 -2.61
CA ARG A 35 3.16 -13.77 -2.82
C ARG A 35 2.26 -14.93 -3.19
N ASN A 36 1.12 -15.10 -2.52
CA ASN A 36 0.14 -16.13 -2.87
C ASN A 36 -0.42 -15.91 -4.29
N GLY A 37 -0.56 -14.65 -4.72
CA GLY A 37 -0.92 -14.27 -6.09
C GLY A 37 0.22 -14.34 -7.11
N GLY A 38 1.41 -14.82 -6.74
CA GLY A 38 2.55 -15.02 -7.64
C GLY A 38 3.34 -13.76 -8.05
N LEU A 39 3.13 -12.62 -7.38
CA LEU A 39 3.76 -11.34 -7.76
C LEU A 39 5.14 -11.11 -7.13
N GLU A 40 5.52 -11.89 -6.11
CA GLU A 40 6.87 -11.94 -5.55
C GLU A 40 7.53 -10.55 -5.33
N PRO A 41 6.93 -9.65 -4.52
CA PRO A 41 7.53 -8.36 -4.20
C PRO A 41 8.91 -8.53 -3.54
N GLU A 42 9.82 -7.59 -3.78
CA GLU A 42 11.15 -7.63 -3.13
C GLU A 42 11.04 -7.44 -1.62
N TRP A 43 10.12 -6.55 -1.21
CA TRP A 43 9.82 -6.24 0.18
C TRP A 43 8.48 -5.50 0.26
N VAL A 44 7.78 -5.64 1.38
CA VAL A 44 6.59 -4.87 1.75
C VAL A 44 6.81 -4.32 3.15
N LEU A 45 6.93 -3.01 3.30
CA LEU A 45 7.36 -2.38 4.54
C LEU A 45 6.50 -1.15 4.88
N PRO A 46 6.26 -0.86 6.17
CA PRO A 46 5.75 0.44 6.58
C PRO A 46 6.61 1.58 6.03
N ALA A 47 5.98 2.69 5.67
CA ALA A 47 6.67 3.83 5.09
C ALA A 47 7.66 4.47 6.08
N ASN A 48 7.32 4.49 7.37
CA ASN A 48 8.22 4.92 8.43
C ASN A 48 8.94 3.73 9.05
N GLN A 49 10.20 3.55 8.66
CA GLN A 49 11.09 2.49 9.17
C GLN A 49 11.94 2.95 10.36
N TYR A 50 11.79 4.19 10.80
CA TYR A 50 12.59 4.77 11.87
C TYR A 50 11.80 4.79 13.17
N ALA A 51 12.31 4.08 14.19
CA ALA A 51 11.61 3.87 15.46
C ALA A 51 11.17 5.18 16.16
N THR A 52 11.92 6.26 16.00
CA THR A 52 11.69 7.54 16.68
C THR A 52 11.30 8.69 15.75
N ALA A 53 11.26 8.47 14.42
CA ALA A 53 10.99 9.59 13.50
C ALA A 53 9.52 10.03 13.56
N PRO A 54 9.24 11.34 13.49
CA PRO A 54 7.87 11.87 13.47
C PRO A 54 7.07 11.30 12.30
N GLU A 55 5.85 10.82 12.57
CA GLU A 55 4.99 10.26 11.53
C GLU A 55 4.51 11.30 10.53
N GLU A 56 4.53 12.56 10.93
CA GLU A 56 4.20 13.69 10.09
C GLU A 56 5.14 13.84 8.90
N LEU A 57 6.40 13.46 9.08
CA LEU A 57 7.48 13.62 8.12
C LEU A 57 7.78 12.31 7.38
N CYS A 58 7.73 11.18 8.10
CA CYS A 58 8.18 9.89 7.58
C CYS A 58 7.02 8.94 7.21
N GLY A 59 5.77 9.30 7.50
CA GLY A 59 4.61 8.43 7.32
C GLY A 59 4.29 7.60 8.57
N LEU A 60 3.30 6.70 8.44
CA LEU A 60 2.86 5.88 9.58
C LEU A 60 3.87 4.77 9.91
N ARG A 61 4.06 4.53 11.21
CA ARG A 61 4.89 3.47 11.79
C ARG A 61 4.16 2.13 11.75
N ALA A 62 4.94 1.05 11.82
CA ALA A 62 4.44 -0.31 11.93
C ALA A 62 3.40 -0.50 13.05
N THR A 63 3.61 0.13 14.21
CA THR A 63 2.75 -0.01 15.40
C THR A 63 1.51 0.89 15.36
N SER A 64 1.43 1.82 14.41
CA SER A 64 0.31 2.74 14.33
C SER A 64 -0.92 2.00 13.86
N ALA A 65 -2.07 2.33 14.45
CA ALA A 65 -3.34 1.76 14.03
C ALA A 65 -3.57 2.09 12.56
N TRP A 66 -3.99 1.10 11.78
CA TRP A 66 -4.54 1.33 10.47
C TRP A 66 -5.73 2.28 10.64
N PRO A 67 -5.81 3.36 9.85
CA PRO A 67 -6.82 4.37 10.07
C PRO A 67 -8.21 3.79 9.80
N LYS A 68 -9.10 3.94 10.78
CA LYS A 68 -10.52 3.66 10.61
C LYS A 68 -11.14 4.75 9.73
N ALA A 69 -11.84 4.38 8.66
CA ALA A 69 -12.73 5.31 7.96
C ALA A 69 -14.14 5.28 8.60
N PRO A 70 -14.94 6.36 8.55
CA PRO A 70 -14.67 7.71 8.02
C PRO A 70 -14.85 8.81 9.09
N TYR A 71 -14.02 9.88 9.10
CA TYR A 71 -14.45 11.10 9.78
C TYR A 71 -14.32 12.37 8.92
N LEU A 72 -13.21 12.61 8.21
CA LEU A 72 -13.09 13.71 7.23
C LEU A 72 -12.20 13.29 6.04
N ALA A 73 -12.71 12.29 5.30
CA ALA A 73 -12.30 11.78 3.98
C ALA A 73 -10.84 11.32 3.81
N GLY A 74 -10.35 10.49 4.74
CA GLY A 74 -9.16 9.67 4.54
C GLY A 74 -9.35 8.64 3.42
N GLN A 75 -8.82 8.87 2.22
CA GLN A 75 -8.86 7.91 1.12
C GLN A 75 -7.54 7.15 1.02
N THR A 76 -7.59 5.82 0.94
CA THR A 76 -6.43 5.04 0.51
C THR A 76 -6.17 5.35 -0.97
N CYS A 77 -4.91 5.59 -1.32
CA CYS A 77 -4.50 5.64 -2.71
C CYS A 77 -3.26 4.78 -2.93
N VAL A 78 -3.18 4.20 -4.12
CA VAL A 78 -2.06 3.38 -4.57
C VAL A 78 -1.38 4.14 -5.71
N SER A 79 -0.05 4.22 -5.68
CA SER A 79 0.72 4.91 -6.71
C SER A 79 1.97 4.12 -7.05
N VAL A 80 2.27 3.99 -8.35
CA VAL A 80 3.58 3.54 -8.81
C VAL A 80 4.54 4.72 -8.73
N VAL A 81 5.63 4.56 -7.99
CA VAL A 81 6.61 5.61 -7.71
C VAL A 81 8.03 5.11 -7.97
N ARG A 82 8.97 6.06 -8.01
CA ARG A 82 10.40 5.75 -8.01
C ARG A 82 10.98 6.09 -6.64
N PHE A 83 11.47 5.07 -5.94
CA PHE A 83 12.34 5.21 -4.77
C PHE A 83 13.78 5.45 -5.24
N GLU A 84 14.70 5.80 -4.33
CA GLU A 84 16.06 6.27 -4.63
C GLU A 84 16.77 5.49 -5.76
N SER A 85 16.66 4.16 -5.77
CA SER A 85 17.28 3.29 -6.77
C SER A 85 16.31 2.35 -7.51
N ALA A 86 15.01 2.32 -7.16
CA ALA A 86 14.08 1.29 -7.63
C ALA A 86 12.69 1.83 -7.94
N THR A 87 11.98 1.17 -8.85
CA THR A 87 10.53 1.41 -9.03
C THR A 87 9.78 0.60 -7.98
N GLY A 88 8.67 1.11 -7.48
CA GLY A 88 7.83 0.36 -6.55
C GLY A 88 6.46 0.97 -6.40
N VAL A 89 5.73 0.50 -5.41
CA VAL A 89 4.36 0.93 -5.13
C VAL A 89 4.32 1.59 -3.76
N GLN A 90 3.65 2.73 -3.66
CA GLN A 90 3.38 3.40 -2.40
C GLN A 90 1.88 3.45 -2.14
N VAL A 91 1.49 2.97 -0.97
CA VAL A 91 0.14 3.14 -0.41
C VAL A 91 0.16 4.38 0.47
N ASN A 92 -0.72 5.32 0.18
CA ASN A 92 -0.88 6.53 0.98
C ASN A 92 -2.30 6.64 1.51
N LEU A 93 -2.43 7.42 2.56
CA LEU A 93 -3.72 7.93 3.02
C LEU A 93 -3.79 9.40 2.70
N ILE A 94 -4.88 9.79 2.09
CA ILE A 94 -5.13 11.17 1.77
C ILE A 94 -6.21 11.69 2.70
N ARG A 95 -5.88 12.59 3.62
CA ARG A 95 -6.80 13.12 4.64
C ARG A 95 -7.01 14.61 4.47
N ALA A 96 -8.21 15.10 4.78
CA ALA A 96 -8.42 16.54 4.96
C ALA A 96 -7.96 16.94 6.37
N MET A 97 -7.12 17.96 6.46
CA MET A 97 -6.66 18.57 7.72
C MET A 97 -6.73 20.09 7.56
N ASP A 98 -7.50 20.76 8.41
CA ASP A 98 -7.55 22.22 8.52
C ASP A 98 -7.72 22.97 7.17
N GLY A 99 -8.58 22.46 6.29
CA GLY A 99 -8.84 23.05 4.97
C GLY A 99 -7.84 22.67 3.87
N HIS A 100 -6.84 21.84 4.18
CA HIS A 100 -5.84 21.34 3.24
C HIS A 100 -5.91 19.81 3.09
N ARG A 101 -5.45 19.29 1.95
CA ARG A 101 -5.35 17.85 1.68
C ARG A 101 -3.93 17.39 2.01
N ARG A 102 -3.79 16.46 2.94
CA ARG A 102 -2.51 15.86 3.33
C ARG A 102 -2.42 14.45 2.78
N ILE A 103 -1.33 14.16 2.06
CA ILE A 103 -0.99 12.82 1.62
C ILE A 103 0.03 12.27 2.62
N GLN A 104 -0.29 11.16 3.26
CA GLN A 104 0.59 10.51 4.24
C GLN A 104 0.97 9.12 3.76
N PRO A 105 2.26 8.83 3.53
CA PRO A 105 2.74 7.50 3.21
C PRO A 105 2.46 6.50 4.33
N VAL A 106 2.09 5.27 3.97
CA VAL A 106 1.76 4.20 4.92
C VAL A 106 2.55 2.94 4.66
N ILE A 107 2.51 2.43 3.42
CA ILE A 107 3.22 1.21 3.02
C ILE A 107 4.00 1.52 1.75
N ARG A 108 5.20 0.95 1.66
CA ARG A 108 6.03 0.93 0.46
C ARG A 108 6.28 -0.53 0.07
N ILE A 109 6.27 -0.77 -1.24
CA ILE A 109 6.46 -2.11 -1.81
C ILE A 109 7.53 -2.02 -2.90
N GLY A 110 8.58 -2.83 -2.76
CA GLY A 110 9.65 -2.94 -3.74
C GLY A 110 9.27 -3.84 -4.90
N ALA A 111 9.56 -3.41 -6.12
CA ALA A 111 9.30 -4.17 -7.34
C ALA A 111 10.58 -4.36 -8.15
N ARG A 112 10.80 -5.58 -8.65
CA ARG A 112 12.00 -5.96 -9.42
C ARG A 112 12.07 -5.27 -10.79
N SER A 113 10.92 -4.89 -11.34
CA SER A 113 10.82 -4.18 -12.60
C SER A 113 9.66 -3.19 -12.62
N ARG A 114 9.63 -2.33 -13.64
CA ARG A 114 8.50 -1.41 -13.87
C ARG A 114 7.20 -2.18 -14.10
N SER A 115 7.23 -3.28 -14.85
CA SER A 115 6.03 -4.09 -15.11
C SER A 115 5.50 -4.72 -13.83
N ASP A 116 6.39 -5.25 -12.98
CA ASP A 116 6.01 -5.80 -11.67
C ASP A 116 5.38 -4.73 -10.78
N ALA A 117 5.88 -3.49 -10.81
CA ALA A 117 5.30 -2.40 -10.03
C ALA A 117 3.85 -2.09 -10.43
N TRP A 118 3.53 -2.10 -11.73
CA TRP A 118 2.15 -1.92 -12.20
C TRP A 118 1.25 -3.09 -11.82
N ALA A 119 1.79 -4.30 -11.90
CA ALA A 119 1.10 -5.52 -11.53
C ALA A 119 0.75 -5.55 -10.03
N ILE A 120 1.72 -5.24 -9.18
CA ILE A 120 1.53 -5.07 -7.73
C ILE A 120 0.54 -3.95 -7.45
N ALA A 121 0.63 -2.80 -8.13
CA ALA A 121 -0.29 -1.68 -7.90
C ALA A 121 -1.75 -2.08 -8.19
N ALA A 122 -2.01 -2.78 -9.30
CA ALA A 122 -3.35 -3.27 -9.62
C ALA A 122 -3.87 -4.27 -8.58
N ALA A 123 -3.02 -5.21 -8.13
CA ALA A 123 -3.38 -6.15 -7.08
C ALA A 123 -3.73 -5.46 -5.75
N VAL A 124 -2.90 -4.50 -5.33
CA VAL A 124 -3.13 -3.75 -4.10
C VAL A 124 -4.37 -2.85 -4.20
N SER A 125 -4.64 -2.25 -5.35
CA SER A 125 -5.88 -1.49 -5.58
C SER A 125 -7.12 -2.35 -5.38
N ARG A 126 -7.11 -3.60 -5.87
CA ARG A 126 -8.20 -4.56 -5.67
C ARG A 126 -8.37 -4.99 -4.21
N LEU A 127 -7.26 -5.22 -3.48
CA LEU A 127 -7.33 -5.53 -2.04
C LEU A 127 -8.03 -4.41 -1.26
N PHE A 128 -7.82 -3.15 -1.66
CA PHE A 128 -8.46 -1.99 -1.03
C PHE A 128 -9.79 -1.58 -1.66
N ASP A 129 -10.34 -2.35 -2.62
CA ASP A 129 -11.58 -2.03 -3.34
C ASP A 129 -11.55 -0.62 -3.98
N LEU A 130 -10.49 -0.30 -4.72
CA LEU A 130 -10.27 1.01 -5.36
C LEU A 130 -10.57 1.06 -6.86
N ASP A 131 -11.08 -0.03 -7.44
CA ASP A 131 -11.38 -0.18 -8.88
C ASP A 131 -12.75 0.43 -9.27
#